data_AF-A0A2H0QTV9-F1
#
_entry.id   AF-A0A2H0QTV9-F1
#
_cell.length_a   1.000
_cell.length_b   1.000
_cell.length_c   1.000
_cell.angle_alpha   90.00
_cell.angle_beta   90.00
_cell.angle_gamma   90.00
#
_symmetry.space_group_name_H-M   'P 1'
#
loop_
_entity.id
_entity.type
_entity.pdbx_description
1 polymer ?
#
loop_
_entity_poly.entity_id
_entity_poly.type
_entity_poly.pdbx_seq_one_letter_code
_entity_poly.pdbx_strand_id
1 'polypeptide(L)' 'VMSIEAQLFELREFARKENLEIVETFQESKSAKTPGRPLFNKMMTKIED' A
#
# COMPACT_ATOMS: atom_id res chain seq x y z
N VAL A 1 -15.27 -1.07 -3.99
CA VAL A 1 -13.84 -0.87 -3.63
C VAL A 1 -13.32 0.25 -4.51
N MET A 2 -12.54 1.18 -3.96
CA MET A 2 -11.94 2.31 -4.70
C MET A 2 -10.96 1.80 -5.77
N SER A 3 -10.76 2.54 -6.87
CA SER A 3 -9.71 2.21 -7.85
C SER A 3 -8.32 2.34 -7.23
N ILE A 4 -7.33 1.62 -7.75
CA ILE A 4 -5.94 1.73 -7.27
C ILE A 4 -5.42 3.15 -7.49
N GLU A 5 -5.76 3.80 -8.61
CA GLU A 5 -5.35 5.16 -8.91
C GLU A 5 -5.84 6.18 -7.86
N ALA A 6 -7.11 6.09 -7.46
CA ALA A 6 -7.67 6.97 -6.43
C ALA A 6 -7.01 6.72 -5.06
N GLN A 7 -6.72 5.46 -4.70
CA GLN A 7 -6.00 5.13 -3.47
C GLN A 7 -4.58 5.72 -3.45
N LEU A 8 -3.86 5.64 -4.57
CA LEU A 8 -2.52 6.22 -4.68
C LEU A 8 -2.55 7.75 -4.58
N PHE A 9 -3.55 8.39 -5.17
CA PHE A 9 -3.73 9.82 -5.06
C PHE A 9 -3.94 10.24 -3.60
N GLU A 10 -4.85 9.58 -2.89
CA GLU A 10 -5.13 9.87 -1.48
C GLU A 10 -3.89 9.67 -0.59
N LEU A 11 -3.16 8.57 -0.75
CA LEU A 11 -1.95 8.27 0.04
C LEU A 11 -0.81 9.26 -0.22
N ARG A 12 -0.62 9.70 -1.48
CA ARG A 12 0.39 10.72 -1.83
C ARG A 12 0.04 12.08 -1.24
N GLU A 13 -1.23 12.47 -1.31
CA GLU A 13 -1.70 13.71 -0.70
C GLU A 13 -1.58 13.69 0.82
N PHE A 14 -1.86 12.54 1.45
CA PHE A 14 -1.66 12.34 2.87
C PHE A 14 -0.18 12.48 3.25
N ALA A 15 0.72 11.76 2.58
CA ALA A 15 2.15 11.84 2.85
C ALA A 15 2.70 13.28 2.70
N ARG A 16 2.24 14.01 1.67
CA ARG A 16 2.60 15.42 1.47
C ARG A 16 2.12 16.32 2.62
N LYS A 17 0.88 16.14 3.09
CA LYS A 17 0.29 16.95 4.19
C LYS A 17 0.99 16.71 5.51
N GLU A 18 1.32 15.46 5.79
CA GLU A 18 1.95 15.03 7.05
C GLU A 18 3.48 15.11 7.01
N ASN A 19 4.07 15.60 5.91
CA ASN A 19 5.51 15.65 5.69
C ASN A 19 6.19 14.28 5.89
N LEU A 20 5.56 13.22 5.38
CA LEU A 20 6.07 11.85 5.40
C LEU A 20 6.81 11.54 4.10
N GLU A 21 7.95 10.86 4.22
CA GLU A 21 8.67 10.30 3.08
C GLU A 21 8.06 8.95 2.69
N ILE A 22 7.75 8.78 1.40
CA ILE A 22 7.34 7.49 0.85
C ILE A 22 8.60 6.73 0.43
N VAL A 23 9.04 5.79 1.28
CA VAL A 23 10.24 4.98 1.01
C VAL A 23 10.01 3.84 0.01
N GLU A 24 8.77 3.33 -0.10
CA GLU A 24 8.39 2.28 -1.06
C GLU A 24 6.86 2.29 -1.26
N THR A 25 6.37 1.72 -2.36
CA THR A 25 4.93 1.57 -2.64
C THR A 25 4.61 0.18 -3.17
N PHE A 26 3.56 -0.45 -2.61
CA PHE A 26 3.08 -1.77 -3.02
C PHE A 26 1.66 -1.66 -3.57
N GLN A 27 1.38 -2.35 -4.67
CA GLN A 27 0.05 -2.33 -5.30
C GLN A 27 -0.34 -3.73 -5.76
N GLU A 28 -1.51 -4.20 -5.36
CA GLU A 28 -2.06 -5.47 -5.85
C GLU A 28 -3.59 -5.39 -5.99
N SER A 29 -4.11 -6.01 -7.04
CA SER A 29 -5.56 -6.18 -7.24
C SER A 29 -5.99 -7.58 -6.80
N LYS A 30 -5.83 -7.89 -5.50
CA LYS A 30 -6.30 -9.14 -4.89
C LYS A 30 -7.13 -8.87 -3.64
N SER A 31 -8.19 -9.64 -3.47
CA SER A 31 -9.04 -9.54 -2.27
C SER A 31 -8.40 -10.20 -1.05
N ALA A 32 -8.77 -9.77 0.15
CA ALA A 32 -8.36 -10.39 1.41
C ALA A 32 -9.19 -11.62 1.81
N LYS A 33 -10.04 -12.15 0.91
CA LYS A 33 -10.98 -13.25 1.23
C LYS A 33 -10.29 -14.62 1.38
N THR A 34 -9.08 -14.76 0.84
CA THR A 34 -8.26 -15.95 0.98
C THR A 34 -6.80 -15.56 1.21
N PRO A 35 -6.00 -16.39 1.90
CA PRO A 35 -4.55 -16.23 1.94
C PRO A 35 -3.94 -16.18 0.54
N GLY A 36 -2.78 -15.53 0.38
CA GLY A 36 -2.06 -15.45 -0.90
C GLY A 36 -2.00 -14.05 -1.52
N ARG A 37 -1.49 -13.09 -0.76
CA ARG A 37 -1.24 -11.70 -1.18
C ARG A 37 0.27 -11.44 -1.20
N PRO A 38 0.97 -11.78 -2.29
CA PRO A 38 2.43 -11.82 -2.30
C PRO A 38 3.07 -10.44 -2.07
N LEU A 39 2.43 -9.36 -2.54
CA LEU A 39 2.95 -8.01 -2.36
C LEU A 39 2.67 -7.47 -0.97
N PHE A 40 1.48 -7.72 -0.42
CA PHE A 40 1.16 -7.47 0.98
C PHE A 40 2.10 -8.23 1.91
N ASN A 41 2.35 -9.52 1.66
CA ASN A 41 3.28 -10.32 2.46
C ASN A 41 4.69 -9.72 2.41
N LYS A 42 5.18 -9.34 1.22
CA LYS A 42 6.47 -8.65 1.06
C LYS A 42 6.53 -7.29 1.78
N MET A 43 5.42 -6.57 1.82
CA MET A 43 5.32 -5.32 2.59
C MET A 43 5.43 -5.61 4.08
N MET A 44 4.74 -6.64 4.59
CA MET A 44 4.78 -7.01 6.00
C MET A 44 6.16 -7.44 6.47
N THR A 45 6.91 -8.21 5.66
CA THR A 45 8.28 -8.59 6.02
C THR A 45 9.19 -7.37 6.23
N LYS A 46 8.94 -6.25 5.53
CA LYS A 46 9.71 -5.01 5.70
C LYS A 46 9.37 -4.21 6.97
N ILE A 47 8.27 -4.54 7.64
CA ILE A 47 7.87 -3.92 8.91
C ILE A 47 8.40 -4.73 10.10
N GLU A 48 8.52 -6.05 9.94
CA GLU A 48 8.94 -6.97 10.99
C GLU A 48 10.46 -7.01 11.21
N ASP A 49 11.25 -6.60 10.21
CA ASP A 49 12.71 -6.47 10.25
C ASP A 49 13.16 -5.17 10.97
#